data_AF-A0A937MGU3-F1
#
_entry.id   AF-A0A937MGU3-F1
#
_cell.length_a   1.000
_cell.length_b   1.000
_cell.length_c   1.000
_cell.angle_alpha   90.00
_cell.angle_beta   90.00
_cell.angle_gamma   90.00
#
_symmetry.space_group_name_H-M   'P 1'
#
loop_
_entity.id
_entity.type
_entity.pdbx_description
1 polymer ?
#
loop_
_entity_poly.entity_id
_entity_poly.type
_entity_poly.pdbx_seq_one_letter_code
_entity_poly.pdbx_strand_id
1 'polypeptide(L)'
;MNIDKSELNKLCKVLALTNSDKPGEALAAFQSAKRLLLRQGLSFEDIVAQHFDDTGMSLQEQNAVLKKQKSSLQRETVEQARELKEHKAALKDLLNQVWELREGETPCAPVDEPPKETIDEFYWPSLSG
;
A
#
# COMPACT_ATOMS: atom_id res chain seq x y z
N MET A 1 3.51 20.94 -26.17
CA MET A 1 4.36 20.59 -27.33
C MET A 1 3.84 19.30 -27.92
N ASN A 2 3.56 19.24 -29.23
CA ASN A 2 3.07 18.01 -29.87
C ASN A 2 4.25 17.38 -30.62
N ILE A 3 4.96 16.46 -29.98
CA ILE A 3 6.07 15.74 -30.61
C ILE A 3 5.47 14.75 -31.59
N ASP A 4 5.88 14.82 -32.86
CA ASP A 4 5.45 13.86 -33.87
C ASP A 4 5.84 12.44 -33.44
N LYS A 5 4.83 11.55 -33.30
CA LYS A 5 5.04 10.15 -32.89
C LYS A 5 6.09 9.42 -33.74
N SER A 6 6.23 9.80 -35.00
CA SER A 6 7.25 9.30 -35.92
C SER A 6 8.67 9.68 -35.50
N GLU A 7 8.89 10.92 -35.09
CA GLU A 7 10.19 11.42 -34.64
C GLU A 7 10.58 10.85 -33.28
N LEU A 8 9.60 10.68 -32.38
CA LEU A 8 9.82 9.98 -31.11
C LEU A 8 10.28 8.54 -31.31
N ASN A 9 9.63 7.80 -32.22
CA ASN A 9 10.03 6.43 -32.56
C ASN A 9 11.44 6.35 -33.15
N LYS A 10 11.85 7.34 -33.96
CA LYS A 10 13.22 7.41 -34.48
C LYS A 10 14.23 7.66 -33.36
N LEU A 11 13.93 8.60 -32.46
CA LEU A 11 14.79 8.89 -31.30
C LEU A 11 14.96 7.66 -30.41
N CYS A 12 13.90 6.93 -30.08
CA CYS A 12 13.98 5.71 -29.29
C CYS A 12 14.88 4.64 -29.93
N LYS A 13 14.80 4.47 -31.25
CA LYS A 13 15.68 3.54 -32.00
C LYS A 13 17.14 3.97 -31.95
N VAL A 14 17.42 5.27 -32.11
CA VAL A 14 18.78 5.79 -32.06
C VAL A 14 19.36 5.69 -30.64
N LEU A 15 18.56 5.94 -29.60
CA LEU A 15 18.98 5.74 -28.22
C LEU A 15 19.23 4.27 -27.89
N ALA A 16 18.48 3.32 -28.46
CA ALA A 16 18.79 1.90 -28.28
C ALA A 16 20.18 1.53 -28.81
N LEU A 17 20.64 2.20 -29.88
CA LEU A 17 21.96 1.99 -30.47
C LEU A 17 23.11 2.60 -29.66
N THR A 18 22.84 3.47 -28.68
CA THR A 18 23.91 3.99 -27.81
C THR A 18 24.44 2.95 -26.84
N ASN A 19 23.70 1.84 -26.64
CA ASN A 19 24.13 0.70 -25.84
C ASN A 19 24.87 -0.37 -26.67
N SER A 20 25.31 -0.04 -27.90
CA SER A 20 26.10 -0.94 -28.73
C SER A 20 27.47 -1.20 -28.10
N ASP A 21 27.93 -2.46 -28.15
CA ASP A 21 29.27 -2.88 -27.70
C ASP A 21 30.40 -2.28 -28.56
N LYS A 22 30.05 -1.65 -29.69
CA LYS A 22 30.99 -0.96 -30.56
C LYS A 22 31.00 0.54 -30.24
N PRO A 23 32.13 1.07 -29.73
CA PRO A 23 32.18 2.46 -29.26
C PRO A 23 31.92 3.49 -30.37
N GLY A 24 32.32 3.21 -31.61
CA GLY A 24 32.07 4.09 -32.76
C GLY A 24 30.59 4.19 -33.14
N GLU A 25 29.85 3.08 -33.07
CA GLU A 25 28.41 3.06 -33.34
C GLU A 25 27.65 3.77 -32.21
N ALA A 26 28.01 3.49 -30.96
CA ALA A 26 27.42 4.15 -29.80
C ALA A 26 27.61 5.68 -29.83
N LEU A 27 28.81 6.15 -30.20
CA LEU A 27 29.10 7.58 -30.31
C LEU A 27 28.28 8.24 -31.45
N ALA A 28 28.22 7.60 -32.63
CA ALA A 28 27.46 8.11 -33.76
C ALA A 28 25.95 8.14 -33.48
N ALA A 29 25.44 7.14 -32.78
CA ALA A 29 24.08 7.08 -32.29
C ALA A 29 23.80 8.23 -31.31
N PHE A 30 24.68 8.45 -30.34
CA PHE A 30 24.53 9.54 -29.36
C PHE A 30 24.51 10.92 -30.01
N GLN A 31 25.43 11.18 -30.94
CA GLN A 31 25.44 12.43 -31.71
C GLN A 31 24.17 12.62 -32.54
N SER A 32 23.60 11.53 -33.06
CA SER A 32 22.37 11.57 -33.83
C SER A 32 21.15 11.82 -32.93
N ALA A 33 21.09 11.21 -31.74
CA ALA A 33 20.08 11.50 -30.73
C ALA A 33 20.12 12.97 -30.29
N LYS A 34 21.33 13.51 -30.02
CA LYS A 34 21.52 14.93 -29.68
C LYS A 34 20.93 15.86 -30.74
N ARG A 35 21.17 15.59 -32.02
CA ARG A 35 20.64 16.39 -33.13
C ARG A 35 19.12 16.30 -33.23
N LEU A 36 18.54 15.12 -33.01
CA LEU A 36 17.09 14.94 -33.02
C LEU A 36 16.42 15.71 -31.90
N LEU A 37 16.99 15.68 -30.69
CA LEU A 37 16.50 16.46 -29.55
C LEU A 37 16.55 17.96 -29.83
N LEU A 38 17.67 18.47 -30.36
CA LEU A 38 17.81 19.88 -30.73
C LEU A 38 16.78 20.33 -31.77
N ARG A 39 16.46 19.48 -32.76
CA ARG A 39 15.41 19.78 -33.76
C ARG A 39 14.02 19.91 -33.14
N GLN A 40 13.78 19.24 -32.02
CA GLN A 40 12.53 19.33 -31.26
C GLN A 40 12.56 20.48 -30.23
N GLY A 41 13.63 21.29 -30.21
CA GLY A 41 13.79 22.37 -29.23
C GLY A 41 14.09 21.87 -27.82
N LEU A 42 14.56 20.62 -27.67
CA LEU A 42 14.93 20.03 -26.39
C LEU A 42 16.46 19.96 -26.28
N SER A 43 17.03 20.54 -25.23
CA SER A 43 18.41 20.29 -24.87
C SER A 43 18.51 19.19 -23.80
N PHE A 44 19.68 18.56 -23.69
CA PHE A 44 19.92 17.62 -22.59
C PHE A 44 19.86 18.33 -21.24
N GLU A 45 20.26 19.60 -21.17
CA GLU A 45 20.17 20.42 -19.96
C GLU A 45 18.72 20.62 -19.55
N ASP A 46 17.81 20.88 -20.50
CA ASP A 46 16.37 21.02 -20.23
C ASP A 46 15.75 19.69 -19.78
N ILE A 47 16.16 18.57 -20.39
CA ILE A 47 15.68 17.24 -19.99
C ILE A 47 16.15 16.91 -18.58
N VAL A 48 17.42 17.18 -18.27
CA VAL A 48 18.00 17.00 -16.95
C VAL A 48 17.28 17.90 -15.94
N ALA A 49 17.13 19.18 -16.23
CA ALA A 49 16.40 20.13 -15.39
C ALA A 49 14.98 19.62 -15.14
N GLN A 50 14.23 19.22 -16.17
CA GLN A 50 12.88 18.67 -16.01
C GLN A 50 12.86 17.40 -15.15
N HIS A 51 13.82 16.49 -15.33
CA HIS A 51 13.88 15.23 -14.57
C HIS A 51 14.22 15.44 -13.09
N PHE A 52 14.95 16.51 -12.76
CA PHE A 52 15.32 16.89 -11.40
C PHE A 52 14.35 17.91 -10.77
N ASP A 53 13.64 18.69 -11.58
CA ASP A 53 12.66 19.71 -11.17
C ASP A 53 11.22 19.18 -11.15
N ASP A 54 10.96 17.95 -11.63
CA ASP A 54 9.61 17.32 -11.66
C ASP A 54 8.97 17.15 -10.26
N THR A 55 9.70 17.43 -9.17
CA THR A 55 9.10 17.53 -7.83
C THR A 55 8.80 18.96 -7.38
N GLY A 56 9.31 19.99 -8.07
CA GLY A 56 9.13 21.42 -7.74
C GLY A 56 9.54 21.83 -6.33
N MET A 57 10.05 20.89 -5.54
CA MET A 57 10.40 21.02 -4.14
C MET A 57 11.83 20.53 -3.97
N SER A 58 12.64 21.35 -3.34
CA SER A 58 14.00 21.00 -2.95
C SER A 58 14.03 19.74 -2.08
N LEU A 59 15.15 19.00 -2.11
CA LEU A 59 15.36 17.83 -1.25
C LEU A 59 15.15 18.14 0.25
N GLN A 60 15.35 19.39 0.66
CA GLN A 60 15.12 19.86 2.03
C GLN A 60 13.62 19.95 2.35
N GLU A 61 12.82 20.51 1.44
CA GLU A 61 11.36 20.60 1.58
C GLU A 61 10.70 19.22 1.58
N GLN A 62 11.16 18.32 0.69
CA GLN A 62 10.70 16.93 0.69
C GLN A 62 10.99 16.23 2.03
N ASN A 63 12.18 16.43 2.59
CA ASN A 63 12.52 15.90 3.91
C ASN A 63 11.68 16.49 5.04
N ALA A 64 11.37 17.78 4.98
CA ALA A 64 10.51 18.44 5.97
C ALA A 64 9.09 17.85 5.95
N VAL A 65 8.53 17.65 4.75
CA VAL A 65 7.21 17.03 4.57
C VAL A 65 7.21 15.58 5.07
N LEU A 66 8.20 14.78 4.69
CA LEU A 66 8.34 13.39 5.13
C LEU A 66 8.50 13.28 6.65
N LYS A 67 9.30 14.17 7.27
CA LYS A 67 9.43 14.22 8.73
C LYS A 67 8.11 14.56 9.42
N LYS A 68 7.35 15.51 8.87
CA LYS A 68 6.02 15.87 9.39
C LYS A 68 5.06 14.68 9.30
N GLN A 69 4.98 14.02 8.15
CA GLN A 69 4.15 12.83 7.96
C GLN A 69 4.53 11.69 8.90
N LYS A 70 5.84 11.39 9.02
CA LYS A 70 6.35 10.38 9.95
C LYS A 70 5.92 10.66 11.39
N SER A 71 6.02 11.91 11.83
CA SER A 71 5.60 12.31 13.18
C SER A 71 4.10 12.21 13.42
N SER A 72 3.29 12.38 12.36
CA SER A 72 1.83 12.26 12.44
C SER A 72 1.42 10.79 12.56
N LEU A 73 1.96 9.94 11.69
CA LEU A 73 1.71 8.50 11.71
C LEU A 73 2.18 7.85 13.00
N GLN A 74 3.34 8.28 13.53
CA GLN A 74 3.82 7.78 14.83
C GLN A 74 2.86 8.12 15.97
N ARG A 75 2.27 9.33 15.98
CA ARG A 75 1.29 9.71 16.99
C ARG A 75 0.02 8.87 16.89
N GLU A 76 -0.49 8.69 15.68
CA GLU A 76 -1.68 7.86 15.43
C GLU A 76 -1.46 6.40 15.83
N THR A 77 -0.29 5.84 15.53
CA THR A 77 0.07 4.47 15.95
C THR A 77 0.09 4.32 17.47
N VAL A 78 0.61 5.32 18.18
CA VAL A 78 0.63 5.31 19.66
C VAL A 78 -0.78 5.42 20.24
N GLU A 79 -1.62 6.25 19.64
CA GLU A 79 -3.01 6.43 20.07
C GLU A 79 -3.83 5.14 19.88
N GLN A 80 -3.74 4.52 18.70
CA GLN A 80 -4.40 3.24 18.43
C GLN A 80 -3.89 2.12 19.36
N ALA A 81 -2.59 2.11 19.68
CA ALA A 81 -2.04 1.14 20.63
C ALA A 81 -2.58 1.36 22.05
N ARG A 82 -2.83 2.61 22.45
CA ARG A 82 -3.46 2.95 23.74
C ARG A 82 -4.90 2.48 23.79
N GLU A 83 -5.69 2.80 22.77
CA GLU A 83 -7.09 2.37 22.66
C GLU A 83 -7.21 0.84 22.69
N LEU A 84 -6.38 0.12 21.93
CA LEU A 84 -6.36 -1.35 21.96
C LEU A 84 -6.05 -1.92 23.34
N LYS A 85 -5.18 -1.25 24.10
CA LYS A 85 -4.86 -1.66 25.47
C LYS A 85 -6.05 -1.46 26.42
N GLU A 86 -6.76 -0.34 26.28
CA GLU A 86 -7.97 -0.03 27.04
C GLU A 86 -9.10 -1.01 26.70
N HIS A 87 -9.35 -1.28 25.41
CA HIS A 87 -10.32 -2.28 24.96
C HIS A 87 -9.98 -3.68 25.46
N LYS A 88 -8.69 -4.06 25.43
CA LYS A 88 -8.24 -5.36 25.96
C LYS A 88 -8.47 -5.47 27.47
N ALA A 89 -8.28 -4.39 28.22
CA ALA A 89 -8.56 -4.38 29.65
C ALA A 89 -10.07 -4.53 29.92
N ALA A 90 -10.90 -3.74 29.23
CA ALA A 90 -12.35 -3.83 29.35
C ALA A 90 -12.90 -5.22 29.00
N LEU A 91 -12.36 -5.87 27.95
CA LEU A 91 -12.74 -7.23 27.60
C LEU A 91 -12.34 -8.26 28.67
N LYS A 92 -11.19 -8.08 29.32
CA LYS A 92 -10.80 -8.94 30.45
C LYS A 92 -11.71 -8.75 31.65
N ASP A 93 -12.09 -7.52 31.94
CA ASP A 93 -12.99 -7.22 33.05
C ASP A 93 -14.38 -7.80 32.80
N LEU A 94 -14.90 -7.69 31.56
CA LEU A 94 -16.14 -8.35 31.16
C LEU A 94 -16.04 -9.88 31.27
N LEU A 95 -14.93 -10.46 30.82
CA LEU A 95 -14.72 -11.91 30.91
C LEU A 95 -14.72 -12.38 32.37
N ASN A 96 -14.07 -11.64 33.27
CA ASN A 96 -14.09 -11.92 34.70
C ASN A 96 -15.51 -11.82 35.26
N GLN A 97 -16.27 -10.77 34.91
CA GLN A 97 -17.67 -10.63 35.36
C GLN A 97 -18.55 -11.80 34.92
N VAL A 98 -18.42 -12.26 33.67
CA VAL A 98 -19.16 -13.43 33.16
C VAL A 98 -18.73 -14.72 33.87
N TRP A 99 -17.44 -14.85 34.21
CA TRP A 99 -16.94 -15.99 34.96
C TRP A 99 -17.53 -16.06 36.38
N GLU A 100 -17.53 -14.94 37.10
CA GLU A 100 -18.12 -14.83 38.44
C GLU A 100 -19.64 -15.12 38.43
N LEU A 101 -20.35 -14.66 37.39
CA LEU A 101 -21.79 -14.96 37.24
C LEU A 101 -22.07 -16.45 37.01
N ARG A 102 -21.15 -17.17 36.33
CA ARG A 102 -21.25 -18.62 36.11
C ARG A 102 -20.95 -19.42 37.38
N GLU A 103 -20.01 -18.97 38.22
CA GLU A 103 -19.68 -19.67 39.48
C GLU A 103 -20.65 -19.34 40.63
N GLY A 104 -21.43 -18.25 40.50
CA GLY A 104 -22.49 -17.88 41.44
C GLY A 104 -23.81 -18.68 41.31
N GLU A 105 -23.97 -19.50 40.27
CA GLU A 105 -25.11 -20.43 40.15
C GLU A 105 -24.84 -21.70 40.97
N THR A 106 -25.28 -21.69 42.24
CA THR A 106 -25.40 -22.91 43.04
C THR A 106 -26.33 -23.92 42.34
N PRO A 107 -26.03 -25.24 42.34
CA PRO A 107 -26.89 -26.25 41.74
C PRO A 107 -28.17 -26.41 42.55
N CYS A 108 -29.26 -25.81 42.10
CA CYS A 108 -30.58 -26.02 42.68
C CYS A 108 -31.23 -27.29 42.09
N ALA A 109 -31.12 -28.38 42.87
CA ALA A 109 -32.04 -29.52 42.93
C ALA A 109 -32.17 -30.42 41.68
N PRO A 110 -32.48 -31.73 41.85
CA PRO A 110 -32.54 -32.67 40.74
C PRO A 110 -33.66 -32.28 39.78
N VAL A 111 -33.32 -32.26 38.49
CA VAL A 111 -34.27 -32.09 37.41
C VAL A 111 -35.19 -33.31 37.43
N ASP A 112 -36.43 -33.13 37.90
CA ASP A 112 -37.50 -34.07 37.57
C ASP A 112 -37.62 -34.07 36.04
N GLU A 113 -37.37 -35.25 35.44
CA GLU A 113 -37.47 -35.46 34.00
C GLU A 113 -38.85 -35.01 33.49
N PRO A 114 -38.94 -34.07 32.54
CA PRO A 114 -40.16 -33.92 31.76
C PRO A 114 -40.28 -35.13 30.80
N PRO A 115 -41.51 -35.58 30.49
CA PRO A 115 -41.71 -36.77 29.66
C PRO A 115 -41.07 -36.58 28.29
N LYS A 116 -40.46 -37.64 27.77
CA LYS A 116 -39.95 -37.72 26.40
C LYS A 116 -41.09 -37.47 25.42
N GLU A 117 -41.21 -36.25 24.92
CA GLU A 117 -41.92 -35.98 23.67
C GLU A 117 -40.92 -36.02 22.53
N THR A 118 -40.90 -37.17 21.86
CA THR A 118 -40.35 -37.38 20.52
C THR A 118 -40.87 -36.29 19.60
N ILE A 119 -40.00 -35.38 19.16
CA ILE A 119 -40.27 -34.51 18.02
C ILE A 119 -39.28 -34.91 16.93
N ASP A 120 -39.87 -35.45 15.86
CA ASP A 120 -39.26 -35.86 14.61
C ASP A 120 -38.40 -34.77 13.96
N GLU A 121 -37.31 -35.24 13.36
CA GLU A 121 -36.61 -34.70 12.19
C GLU A 121 -36.62 -33.17 11.99
N PHE A 122 -35.58 -32.49 12.49
CA PHE A 122 -35.17 -31.21 11.92
C PHE A 122 -33.93 -31.38 11.05
N TYR A 123 -34.20 -31.49 9.75
CA TYR A 123 -33.27 -31.63 8.63
C TYR A 123 -32.33 -30.41 8.53
N TRP A 124 -31.02 -30.62 8.64
CA TRP A 124 -30.01 -29.63 8.25
C TRP A 124 -29.61 -29.87 6.80
N PRO A 125 -29.70 -28.88 5.88
CA PRO A 125 -29.09 -29.01 4.58
C PRO A 125 -27.57 -28.80 4.71
N SER A 126 -26.81 -29.87 4.51
CA SER A 126 -25.36 -29.83 4.35
C SER A 126 -24.99 -28.96 3.15
N LEU A 127 -24.36 -27.80 3.40
CA LEU A 127 -23.71 -27.04 2.34
C LEU A 127 -22.37 -27.69 2.01
N SER A 128 -22.36 -28.47 0.94
CA SER A 128 -21.15 -28.95 0.28
C SER A 128 -21.36 -28.93 -1.23
N GLY A 129 -20.53 -28.17 -1.94
CA GLY A 129 -20.47 -28.11 -3.40
C GLY A 129 -20.30 -26.69 -3.93
#